data_AF-J9H3E8-F1
#
_entry.id   AF-J9H3E8-F1
#
_cell.length_a   1.000
_cell.length_b   1.000
_cell.length_c   1.000
_cell.angle_alpha   90.00
_cell.angle_beta   90.00
_cell.angle_gamma   90.00
#
_symmetry.space_group_name_H-M   'P 1'
#
loop_
_entity.id
_entity.type
_entity.pdbx_description
1 polymer ?
#
loop_
_entity_poly.entity_id
_entity_poly.type
_entity_poly.pdbx_seq_one_letter_code
_entity_poly.pdbx_strand_id
1 'polypeptide(L)'
;MVILAANCGGVITVIGDMTSLKLWTDGLIAPSEYFLTLVVPVVAALSTILLLLQHNLPSRIEFTTTTLPYRGDDTLLSRPQRLLMLFVGVGGLWFIPTFHRITQMPPFVGALCVLALLWIVDEICNRQLLSSDTMVRRRQPQALQYANLQNLLYFLGLILMFGALAESGLLRQFLHWLLSWCADIYAISFVSAFISAVLGNVPTLLAGVSVFNQPEQLAFPDSMLAEGQFWPLLSYATAFGGSMLSTGTIAGILLMRMEGVSFSWYFRHVTPKVIAGFGVGFLVLVLIQWSL
;
A
#
# COMPACT_ATOMS: atom_id res chain seq x y z
N MET A 1 -5.27 -13.16 9.09
CA MET A 1 -5.93 -12.99 7.77
C MET A 1 -6.18 -11.53 7.43
N VAL A 2 -6.84 -10.75 8.31
CA VAL A 2 -7.15 -9.32 8.07
C VAL A 2 -5.94 -8.49 7.65
N ILE A 3 -4.80 -8.66 8.32
CA ILE A 3 -3.58 -7.89 8.08
C ILE A 3 -3.00 -8.14 6.68
N LEU A 4 -2.99 -9.41 6.25
CA LEU A 4 -2.54 -9.80 4.92
C LEU A 4 -3.48 -9.27 3.84
N ALA A 5 -4.80 -9.36 4.08
CA ALA A 5 -5.81 -8.82 3.19
C ALA A 5 -5.73 -7.28 3.08
N ALA A 6 -5.47 -6.58 4.18
CA ALA A 6 -5.29 -5.14 4.20
C ALA A 6 -4.06 -4.71 3.38
N ASN A 7 -2.92 -5.40 3.55
CA ASN A 7 -1.72 -5.14 2.74
C ASN A 7 -1.99 -5.40 1.26
N CYS A 8 -2.60 -6.54 0.92
CA CYS A 8 -2.91 -6.87 -0.47
C CYS A 8 -3.87 -5.83 -1.09
N GLY A 9 -4.89 -5.42 -0.34
CA GLY A 9 -5.86 -4.41 -0.80
C GLY A 9 -5.22 -3.05 -1.10
N GLY A 10 -4.20 -2.65 -0.34
CA GLY A 10 -3.46 -1.41 -0.58
C GLY A 10 -2.74 -1.39 -1.94
N VAL A 11 -2.18 -2.53 -2.35
CA VAL A 11 -1.38 -2.66 -3.58
C VAL A 11 -2.20 -2.53 -4.86
N ILE A 12 -3.48 -2.92 -4.82
CA ILE A 12 -4.36 -2.98 -5.99
C ILE A 12 -4.57 -1.59 -6.62
N THR A 13 -4.53 -0.53 -5.82
CA THR A 13 -4.78 0.84 -6.28
C THR A 13 -3.58 1.73 -6.02
N VAL A 14 -3.45 2.76 -6.84
CA VAL A 14 -2.38 3.76 -6.70
C VAL A 14 -2.47 4.57 -5.41
N ILE A 15 -3.66 4.69 -4.82
CA ILE A 15 -3.88 5.46 -3.58
C ILE A 15 -3.74 4.56 -2.35
N GLY A 16 -3.86 3.24 -2.50
CA GLY A 16 -4.01 2.31 -1.40
C GLY A 16 -2.75 2.07 -0.56
N ASP A 17 -1.56 2.30 -1.11
CA ASP A 17 -0.29 2.26 -0.39
C ASP A 17 0.57 3.49 -0.74
N MET A 18 1.43 3.90 0.17
CA MET A 18 2.33 5.05 -0.08
C MET A 18 3.36 4.75 -1.17
N THR A 19 3.68 3.47 -1.35
CA THR A 19 4.60 3.01 -2.39
C THR A 19 4.02 3.16 -3.79
N SER A 20 2.77 2.73 -4.00
CA SER A 20 2.06 2.88 -5.27
C SER A 20 1.75 4.35 -5.58
N LEU A 21 1.48 5.16 -4.54
CA LEU A 21 1.32 6.61 -4.68
C LEU A 21 2.61 7.25 -5.21
N LYS A 22 3.76 6.86 -4.68
CA LYS A 22 5.07 7.38 -5.13
C LYS A 22 5.34 7.08 -6.60
N LEU A 23 5.06 5.87 -7.06
CA LEU A 23 5.21 5.50 -8.48
C LEU A 23 4.35 6.40 -9.39
N TRP A 24 3.13 6.71 -8.97
CA TRP A 24 2.25 7.58 -9.75
C TRP A 24 2.67 9.05 -9.70
N THR A 25 3.09 9.56 -8.53
CA THR A 25 3.58 10.95 -8.44
C THR A 25 4.83 11.21 -9.28
N ASP A 26 5.63 10.16 -9.50
CA ASP A 26 6.83 10.21 -10.35
C ASP A 26 6.53 9.97 -11.83
N GLY A 27 5.26 9.76 -12.20
CA GLY A 27 4.85 9.53 -13.59
C GLY A 27 5.25 8.16 -14.14
N LEU A 28 5.56 7.19 -13.26
CA LEU A 28 6.06 5.87 -13.67
C LEU A 28 4.93 4.89 -14.01
N ILE A 29 3.72 5.16 -13.54
CA ILE A 29 2.53 4.32 -13.75
C ILE A 29 1.28 5.15 -14.01
N ALA A 30 0.40 4.63 -14.89
CA ALA A 30 -0.94 5.14 -15.08
C ALA A 30 -1.93 4.43 -14.12
N PRO A 31 -2.81 5.15 -13.39
CA PRO A 31 -3.69 4.53 -12.38
C PRO A 31 -4.62 3.44 -12.90
N SER A 32 -5.19 3.61 -14.09
CA SER A 32 -6.11 2.65 -14.68
C SER A 32 -5.41 1.37 -15.12
N GLU A 33 -4.26 1.50 -15.77
CA GLU A 33 -3.47 0.37 -16.23
C GLU A 33 -2.87 -0.39 -15.05
N TYR A 34 -2.33 0.32 -14.06
CA TYR A 34 -1.82 -0.26 -12.83
C TYR A 34 -2.86 -1.13 -12.12
N PHE A 35 -4.10 -0.65 -11.99
CA PHE A 35 -5.19 -1.42 -11.39
C PHE A 35 -5.51 -2.69 -12.20
N LEU A 36 -5.65 -2.58 -13.53
CA LEU A 36 -5.98 -3.71 -14.38
C LEU A 36 -4.88 -4.79 -14.38
N THR A 37 -3.62 -4.36 -14.37
CA THR A 37 -2.46 -5.26 -14.35
C THR A 37 -2.33 -5.99 -13.01
N LEU A 38 -2.66 -5.34 -11.88
CA LEU A 38 -2.44 -5.91 -10.55
C LEU A 38 -3.64 -6.59 -9.91
N VAL A 39 -4.87 -6.25 -10.29
CA VAL A 39 -6.05 -6.80 -9.62
C VAL A 39 -6.09 -8.33 -9.67
N VAL A 40 -5.78 -8.93 -10.84
CA VAL A 40 -5.81 -10.39 -11.01
C VAL A 40 -4.65 -11.07 -10.25
N PRO A 41 -3.38 -10.66 -10.40
CA PRO A 41 -2.26 -11.20 -9.62
C PRO A 41 -2.45 -11.10 -8.10
N VAL A 42 -2.91 -9.95 -7.61
CA VAL A 42 -3.09 -9.70 -6.18
C VAL A 42 -4.22 -10.54 -5.60
N VAL A 43 -5.34 -10.67 -6.33
CA VAL A 43 -6.44 -11.54 -5.93
C VAL A 43 -6.02 -13.01 -5.93
N ALA A 44 -5.25 -13.45 -6.92
CA ALA A 44 -4.72 -14.82 -6.96
C ALA A 44 -3.77 -15.09 -5.78
N ALA A 45 -2.85 -14.16 -5.50
CA ALA A 45 -1.94 -14.25 -4.36
C ALA A 45 -2.67 -14.24 -3.01
N LEU A 46 -3.65 -13.35 -2.84
CA LEU A 46 -4.43 -13.28 -1.61
C LEU A 46 -5.27 -14.56 -1.41
N SER A 47 -5.93 -15.03 -2.48
CA SER A 47 -6.77 -16.23 -2.43
C SER A 47 -5.96 -17.46 -2.02
N THR A 48 -4.78 -17.64 -2.60
CA THR A 48 -3.87 -18.75 -2.24
C THR A 48 -3.40 -18.65 -0.79
N ILE A 49 -3.02 -17.46 -0.32
CA ILE A 49 -2.64 -17.25 1.09
C ILE A 49 -3.81 -17.61 2.03
N LEU A 50 -5.02 -17.15 1.72
CA LEU A 50 -6.21 -17.38 2.54
C LEU A 50 -6.60 -18.85 2.56
N LEU A 51 -6.58 -19.53 1.42
CA LEU A 51 -6.88 -20.97 1.32
C LEU A 51 -5.87 -21.81 2.12
N LEU A 52 -4.58 -21.50 2.02
CA LEU A 52 -3.53 -22.20 2.78
C LEU A 52 -3.62 -21.92 4.29
N LEU A 53 -4.03 -20.70 4.67
CA LEU A 53 -4.28 -20.37 6.07
C LEU A 53 -5.51 -21.12 6.59
N GLN A 54 -6.60 -21.16 5.84
CA GLN A 54 -7.85 -21.83 6.22
C GLN A 54 -7.65 -23.30 6.61
N HIS A 55 -6.79 -24.02 5.90
CA HIS A 55 -6.49 -25.43 6.21
C HIS A 55 -5.88 -25.65 7.60
N ASN A 56 -5.34 -24.61 8.23
CA ASN A 56 -4.73 -24.69 9.56
C ASN A 56 -5.65 -24.13 10.66
N LEU A 57 -6.88 -23.74 10.33
CA LEU A 57 -7.86 -23.29 11.33
C LEU A 57 -8.70 -24.47 11.83
N PRO A 58 -9.06 -24.49 13.13
CA PRO A 58 -10.01 -25.45 13.65
C PRO A 58 -11.37 -25.32 12.96
N SER A 59 -12.04 -26.45 12.71
CA SER A 59 -13.33 -26.53 12.01
C SER A 59 -14.48 -25.83 12.76
N ARG A 60 -14.29 -25.57 14.05
CA ARG A 60 -15.24 -24.86 14.92
C ARG A 60 -14.52 -23.71 15.61
N ILE A 61 -14.95 -22.50 15.31
CA ILE A 61 -14.62 -21.31 16.09
C ILE A 61 -15.85 -21.08 16.96
N GLU A 62 -15.72 -21.26 18.27
CA GLU A 62 -16.76 -20.80 19.17
C GLU A 62 -16.75 -19.28 19.15
N PHE A 63 -17.69 -18.70 18.40
CA PHE A 63 -17.93 -17.27 18.49
C PHE A 63 -18.41 -17.00 19.91
N THR A 64 -17.54 -16.44 20.74
CA THR A 64 -18.01 -15.85 21.99
C THR A 64 -18.96 -14.72 21.59
N THR A 65 -20.26 -14.96 21.75
CA THR A 65 -21.32 -13.96 21.62
C THR A 65 -21.30 -12.98 22.80
N THR A 66 -20.20 -12.88 23.54
CA THR A 66 -19.87 -11.65 24.24
C THR A 66 -19.47 -10.63 23.18
N THR A 67 -20.47 -10.05 22.53
CA THR A 67 -20.32 -8.71 21.98
C THR A 67 -19.83 -7.87 23.16
N LEU A 68 -18.53 -7.53 23.19
CA LEU A 68 -18.11 -6.35 23.93
C LEU A 68 -19.15 -5.28 23.59
N PRO A 69 -19.81 -4.64 24.56
CA PRO A 69 -20.75 -3.58 24.26
C PRO A 69 -19.98 -2.64 23.35
N TYR A 70 -20.47 -2.53 22.11
CA TYR A 70 -19.85 -1.75 21.07
C TYR A 70 -19.65 -0.35 21.65
N ARG A 71 -18.42 -0.07 22.11
CA ARG A 71 -18.08 1.15 22.85
C ARG A 71 -17.65 2.25 21.89
N GLY A 72 -18.25 2.22 20.69
CA GLY A 72 -18.31 3.32 19.78
C GLY A 72 -19.77 3.74 19.75
N ASP A 73 -20.21 4.50 20.74
CA ASP A 73 -21.47 5.24 20.59
C ASP A 73 -21.21 6.36 19.55
N ASP A 74 -21.01 5.96 18.29
CA ASP A 74 -20.98 6.79 17.08
C ASP A 74 -22.41 6.96 16.53
N THR A 75 -23.43 6.58 17.30
CA THR A 75 -24.85 6.67 16.91
C THR A 75 -25.40 8.09 17.04
N LEU A 76 -24.61 9.09 16.67
CA LEU A 76 -25.14 10.42 16.37
C LEU A 76 -25.56 10.56 14.90
N LEU A 77 -25.06 9.69 14.01
CA LEU A 77 -25.39 9.70 12.59
C LEU A 77 -26.40 8.62 12.22
N SER A 78 -27.49 9.04 11.60
CA SER A 78 -28.51 8.15 11.04
C SER A 78 -27.92 7.29 9.91
N ARG A 79 -28.46 6.07 9.69
CA ARG A 79 -28.06 5.18 8.58
C ARG A 79 -27.93 5.88 7.21
N PRO A 80 -28.85 6.78 6.78
CA PRO A 80 -28.69 7.48 5.51
C PRO A 80 -27.51 8.45 5.50
N GLN A 81 -27.18 9.12 6.61
CA GLN A 81 -26.02 10.00 6.70
C GLN A 81 -24.70 9.23 6.58
N ARG A 82 -24.61 8.05 7.21
CA ARG A 82 -23.45 7.16 7.07
C ARG A 82 -23.28 6.67 5.63
N LEU A 83 -24.38 6.32 4.98
CA LEU A 83 -24.36 5.88 3.58
C LEU A 83 -23.96 7.03 2.65
N LEU A 84 -24.44 8.25 2.91
CA LEU A 84 -24.05 9.46 2.18
C LEU A 84 -22.55 9.73 2.32
N MET A 85 -22.00 9.71 3.54
CA MET A 85 -20.56 9.86 3.77
C MET A 85 -19.73 8.79 3.05
N LEU A 86 -20.21 7.54 3.04
CA LEU A 86 -19.55 6.45 2.33
C LEU A 86 -19.50 6.73 0.82
N PHE A 87 -20.63 7.09 0.21
CA PHE A 87 -20.67 7.38 -1.23
C PHE A 87 -19.85 8.61 -1.61
N VAL A 88 -19.88 9.65 -0.77
CA VAL A 88 -19.04 10.85 -0.96
C VAL A 88 -17.56 10.50 -0.83
N GLY A 89 -17.17 9.67 0.15
CA GLY A 89 -15.78 9.24 0.32
C GLY A 89 -15.28 8.37 -0.84
N VAL A 90 -16.06 7.37 -1.27
CA VAL A 90 -15.73 6.51 -2.41
C VAL A 90 -15.70 7.31 -3.72
N GLY A 91 -16.68 8.20 -3.93
CA GLY A 91 -16.70 9.10 -5.08
C GLY A 91 -15.51 10.06 -5.08
N GLY A 92 -15.14 10.60 -3.92
CA GLY A 92 -13.95 11.43 -3.75
C GLY A 92 -12.65 10.69 -4.06
N LEU A 93 -12.52 9.42 -3.66
CA LEU A 93 -11.36 8.61 -3.99
C LEU A 93 -11.19 8.45 -5.51
N TRP A 94 -12.29 8.26 -6.24
CA TRP A 94 -12.28 8.18 -7.71
C TRP A 94 -12.07 9.55 -8.39
N PHE A 95 -12.47 10.63 -7.72
CA PHE A 95 -12.23 11.99 -8.18
C PHE A 95 -10.74 12.34 -8.18
N ILE A 96 -9.91 11.81 -7.27
CA ILE A 96 -8.48 12.19 -7.16
C ILE A 96 -7.69 11.93 -8.46
N PRO A 97 -7.70 10.72 -9.06
CA PRO A 97 -7.01 10.49 -10.34
C PRO A 97 -7.63 11.29 -11.50
N THR A 98 -8.96 11.46 -11.49
CA THR A 98 -9.69 12.20 -12.51
C THR A 98 -9.32 13.68 -12.50
N PHE A 99 -9.24 14.29 -11.32
CA PHE A 99 -8.83 15.67 -11.10
C PHE A 99 -7.40 15.90 -11.57
N HIS A 100 -6.47 15.00 -11.23
CA HIS A 100 -5.09 15.05 -11.69
C HIS A 100 -5.01 15.03 -13.22
N ARG A 101 -5.77 14.14 -13.89
CA ARG A 101 -5.79 14.04 -15.36
C ARG A 101 -6.29 15.31 -16.04
N ILE A 102 -7.32 15.96 -15.48
CA ILE A 102 -7.92 17.17 -16.08
C ILE A 102 -7.07 18.41 -15.81
N THR A 103 -6.63 18.60 -14.57
CA THR A 103 -5.99 19.84 -14.13
C THR A 103 -4.47 19.81 -14.23
N GLN A 104 -3.87 18.63 -14.38
CA GLN A 104 -2.42 18.39 -14.35
C GLN A 104 -1.77 18.84 -13.02
N MET A 105 -2.57 19.12 -11.99
CA MET A 105 -2.09 19.48 -10.66
C MET A 105 -1.72 18.23 -9.86
N PRO A 106 -0.80 18.32 -8.88
CA PRO A 106 -0.42 17.20 -8.03
C PRO A 106 -1.63 16.52 -7.35
N PRO A 107 -1.65 15.18 -7.24
CA PRO A 107 -2.77 14.44 -6.67
C PRO A 107 -3.19 14.85 -5.25
N PHE A 108 -2.25 15.33 -4.43
CA PHE A 108 -2.53 15.74 -3.05
C PHE A 108 -3.52 16.92 -3.00
N VAL A 109 -3.53 17.80 -4.00
CA VAL A 109 -4.47 18.93 -4.09
C VAL A 109 -5.90 18.41 -4.26
N GLY A 110 -6.07 17.39 -5.11
CA GLY A 110 -7.35 16.69 -5.27
C GLY A 110 -7.80 16.04 -3.97
N ALA A 111 -6.89 15.40 -3.24
CA ALA A 111 -7.19 14.80 -1.93
C ALA A 111 -7.62 15.83 -0.87
N LEU A 112 -6.99 17.01 -0.83
CA LEU A 112 -7.39 18.11 0.06
C LEU A 112 -8.76 18.67 -0.31
N CYS A 113 -9.10 18.74 -1.59
CA CYS A 113 -10.42 19.14 -2.05
C CYS A 113 -11.51 18.15 -1.59
N VAL A 114 -11.24 16.84 -1.73
CA VAL A 114 -12.14 15.79 -1.23
C VAL A 114 -12.28 15.85 0.28
N LEU A 115 -11.19 16.10 1.01
CA LEU A 115 -11.23 16.27 2.46
C LEU A 115 -12.08 17.47 2.88
N ALA A 116 -11.93 18.61 2.20
CA ALA A 116 -12.75 19.79 2.44
C ALA A 116 -14.24 19.51 2.16
N LEU A 117 -14.54 18.79 1.07
CA LEU A 117 -15.91 18.38 0.74
C LEU A 117 -16.49 17.45 1.80
N LEU A 118 -15.73 16.46 2.26
CA LEU A 118 -16.14 15.56 3.35
C LEU A 118 -16.42 16.33 4.64
N TRP A 119 -15.61 17.33 4.98
CA TRP A 119 -15.86 18.20 6.14
C TRP A 119 -17.13 19.03 5.99
N ILE A 120 -17.37 19.62 4.82
CA ILE A 120 -18.61 20.37 4.56
C ILE A 120 -19.82 19.45 4.71
N VAL A 121 -19.76 18.24 4.16
CA VAL A 121 -20.84 17.25 4.25
C VAL A 121 -21.04 16.75 5.69
N ASP A 122 -19.97 16.49 6.43
CA ASP A 122 -20.02 16.12 7.85
C ASP A 122 -20.68 17.22 8.68
N GLU A 123 -20.25 18.48 8.50
CA GLU A 123 -20.84 19.63 9.19
C GLU A 123 -22.33 19.79 8.87
N ILE A 124 -22.73 19.67 7.60
CA ILE A 124 -24.15 19.74 7.20
C ILE A 124 -24.97 18.62 7.85
N CYS A 125 -24.44 17.39 7.91
CA CYS A 125 -25.11 16.25 8.52
C CYS A 125 -25.19 16.37 10.05
N ASN A 126 -24.20 16.99 10.67
CA ASN A 126 -24.05 17.09 12.12
C ASN A 126 -24.57 18.42 12.70
N ARG A 127 -25.01 19.36 11.84
CA ARG A 127 -25.49 20.71 12.20
C ARG A 127 -26.59 20.73 13.27
N GLN A 128 -27.42 19.68 13.34
CA GLN A 128 -28.50 19.58 14.33
C GLN A 128 -28.01 19.16 15.74
N LEU A 129 -26.86 18.51 15.84
CA LEU A 129 -26.26 18.05 17.10
C LEU A 129 -25.37 19.12 17.74
N LEU A 130 -24.82 20.03 16.93
CA LEU A 130 -24.08 21.23 17.37
C LEU A 130 -24.92 22.21 18.21
N SER A 131 -26.26 22.16 18.11
CA SER A 131 -27.17 22.96 18.93
C SER A 131 -27.42 22.37 20.32
N SER A 132 -26.96 21.13 20.57
CA SER A 132 -26.95 20.53 21.90
C SER A 132 -25.55 20.71 22.48
N ASP A 133 -25.45 21.15 23.73
CA ASP A 133 -24.20 21.46 24.46
C ASP A 133 -23.29 20.22 24.71
N THR A 134 -23.48 19.16 23.93
CA THR A 134 -22.73 17.90 23.93
C THR A 134 -21.53 17.96 22.97
N MET A 135 -20.86 19.11 22.88
CA MET A 135 -19.62 19.24 22.11
C MET A 135 -18.48 18.54 22.83
N VAL A 136 -18.50 17.20 22.83
CA VAL A 136 -17.32 16.39 23.08
C VAL A 136 -16.41 16.58 21.87
N ARG A 137 -15.63 17.65 21.95
CA ARG A 137 -14.26 17.81 21.46
C ARG A 137 -13.77 16.49 20.82
N ARG A 138 -14.00 16.30 19.51
CA ARG A 138 -13.35 15.27 18.69
C ARG A 138 -11.88 15.61 18.59
N ARG A 139 -11.17 15.55 19.72
CA ARG A 139 -9.72 15.56 19.77
C ARG A 139 -9.34 14.23 19.14
N GLN A 140 -8.85 14.27 17.89
CA GLN A 140 -8.04 13.17 17.40
C GLN A 140 -7.07 12.83 18.53
N PRO A 141 -7.04 11.58 19.02
CA PRO A 141 -6.16 11.23 20.13
C PRO A 141 -4.76 11.65 19.71
N GLN A 142 -4.11 12.51 20.52
CA GLN A 142 -2.84 13.14 20.17
C GLN A 142 -1.80 12.10 19.73
N ALA A 143 -1.89 10.88 20.28
CA ALA A 143 -1.11 9.71 19.86
C ALA A 143 -1.20 9.39 18.36
N LEU A 144 -2.37 9.49 17.73
CA LEU A 144 -2.54 9.28 16.28
C LEU A 144 -1.85 10.38 15.46
N GLN A 145 -1.91 11.63 15.94
CA GLN A 145 -1.22 12.74 15.27
C GLN A 145 0.30 12.56 15.33
N TYR A 146 0.84 12.17 16.49
CA TYR A 146 2.27 11.87 16.64
C TYR A 146 2.71 10.69 15.76
N ALA A 147 1.92 9.61 15.70
CA ALA A 147 2.23 8.48 14.83
C ALA A 147 2.26 8.89 13.34
N ASN A 148 1.31 9.72 12.91
CA ASN A 148 1.29 10.24 11.54
C ASN A 148 2.46 11.17 11.24
N LEU A 149 2.83 12.06 12.16
CA LEU A 149 4.00 12.93 12.02
C LEU A 149 5.30 12.12 11.96
N GLN A 150 5.43 11.09 12.79
CA GLN A 150 6.59 10.19 12.78
C GLN A 150 6.70 9.46 11.44
N ASN A 151 5.59 8.96 10.90
CA ASN A 151 5.58 8.34 9.58
C ASN A 151 6.00 9.35 8.50
N LEU A 152 5.46 10.57 8.51
CA LEU A 152 5.82 11.63 7.55
C LEU A 152 7.32 11.95 7.59
N LEU A 153 7.89 12.12 8.79
CA LEU A 153 9.32 12.39 8.97
C LEU A 153 10.19 11.23 8.50
N TYR A 154 9.74 9.98 8.70
CA TYR A 154 10.42 8.80 8.20
C TYR A 154 10.48 8.77 6.66
N PHE A 155 9.36 9.02 5.97
CA PHE A 155 9.35 9.09 4.51
C PHE A 155 10.20 10.24 3.97
N LEU A 156 10.11 11.41 4.60
CA LEU A 156 10.93 12.57 4.23
C LEU A 156 12.42 12.25 4.36
N GLY A 157 12.82 11.62 5.46
CA GLY A 157 14.19 11.18 5.69
C GLY A 157 14.69 10.20 4.63
N LEU A 158 13.87 9.20 4.25
CA LEU A 158 14.22 8.26 3.18
C LEU A 158 14.41 8.94 1.83
N ILE A 159 13.48 9.83 1.45
CA ILE A 159 13.56 10.55 0.17
C ILE A 159 14.80 11.45 0.14
N LEU A 160 15.11 12.16 1.24
CA LEU A 160 16.31 12.98 1.36
C LEU A 160 17.59 12.15 1.30
N MET A 161 17.63 11.00 1.98
CA MET A 161 18.77 10.08 1.96
C MET A 161 19.05 9.57 0.55
N PHE A 162 18.03 9.05 -0.14
CA PHE A 162 18.19 8.56 -1.52
C PHE A 162 18.46 9.70 -2.50
N GLY A 163 17.90 10.89 -2.29
CA GLY A 163 18.21 12.09 -3.07
C GLY A 163 19.69 12.49 -2.94
N ALA A 164 20.23 12.52 -1.73
CA ALA A 164 21.66 12.77 -1.52
C ALA A 164 22.54 11.69 -2.17
N LEU A 165 22.12 10.42 -2.11
CA LEU A 165 22.83 9.32 -2.75
C LEU A 165 22.77 9.39 -4.29
N ALA A 166 21.66 9.87 -4.85
CA ALA A 166 21.52 10.13 -6.29
C ALA A 166 22.48 11.24 -6.76
N GLU A 167 22.52 12.36 -6.04
CA GLU A 167 23.41 13.50 -6.35
C GLU A 167 24.90 13.15 -6.22
N SER A 168 25.24 12.21 -5.32
CA SER A 168 26.62 11.71 -5.19
C SER A 168 27.10 10.89 -6.41
N GLY A 169 26.19 10.47 -7.30
CA GLY A 169 26.48 9.60 -8.43
C GLY A 169 26.63 8.11 -8.08
N LEU A 170 26.61 7.74 -6.79
CA LEU A 170 26.74 6.35 -6.33
C LEU A 170 25.62 5.45 -6.87
N LEU A 171 24.38 5.94 -6.91
CA LEU A 171 23.25 5.17 -7.44
C LEU A 171 23.42 4.84 -8.92
N ARG A 172 23.98 5.76 -9.71
CA ARG A 172 24.26 5.53 -11.13
C ARG A 172 25.32 4.46 -11.32
N GLN A 173 26.41 4.52 -10.56
CA GLN A 173 27.46 3.50 -10.59
C GLN A 173 26.92 2.12 -10.18
N PHE A 174 26.11 2.08 -9.13
CA PHE A 174 25.46 0.84 -8.69
C PHE A 174 24.53 0.27 -9.75
N LEU A 175 23.73 1.11 -10.41
CA LEU A 175 22.84 0.69 -11.48
C LEU A 175 23.60 0.08 -12.67
N HIS A 176 24.66 0.74 -13.16
CA HIS A 176 25.47 0.19 -14.26
C HIS A 176 26.11 -1.15 -13.88
N TRP A 177 26.63 -1.25 -12.64
CA TRP A 177 27.13 -2.51 -12.13
C TRP A 177 26.02 -3.57 -12.14
N LEU A 178 24.84 -3.28 -11.58
CA LEU A 178 23.72 -4.22 -11.50
C LEU A 178 23.28 -4.71 -12.90
N LEU A 179 23.09 -3.79 -13.86
CA LEU A 179 22.66 -4.13 -15.20
C LEU A 179 23.71 -4.91 -16.00
N SER A 180 25.00 -4.77 -15.67
CA SER A 180 26.05 -5.59 -16.27
C SER A 180 25.99 -7.07 -15.85
N TRP A 181 25.40 -7.36 -14.68
CA TRP A 181 25.20 -8.72 -14.18
C TRP A 181 23.84 -9.29 -14.55
N CYS A 182 22.77 -8.51 -14.42
CA CYS A 182 21.41 -8.96 -14.65
C CYS A 182 20.54 -7.79 -15.13
N ALA A 183 20.08 -7.86 -16.37
CA ALA A 183 19.14 -6.91 -16.96
C ALA A 183 17.69 -7.42 -16.96
N ASP A 184 17.42 -8.58 -16.36
CA ASP A 184 16.09 -9.19 -16.34
C ASP A 184 15.20 -8.57 -15.25
N ILE A 185 14.11 -7.91 -15.68
CA ILE A 185 13.12 -7.26 -14.82
C ILE A 185 12.51 -8.23 -13.80
N TYR A 186 12.30 -9.50 -14.19
CA TYR A 186 11.70 -10.54 -13.36
C TYR A 186 12.66 -10.94 -12.24
N ALA A 187 13.94 -11.15 -12.58
CA ALA A 187 14.97 -11.47 -11.60
C ALA A 187 15.18 -10.33 -10.60
N ILE A 188 15.29 -9.08 -11.09
CA ILE A 188 15.45 -7.89 -10.23
C ILE A 188 14.28 -7.75 -9.27
N SER A 189 13.05 -7.90 -9.76
CA SER A 189 11.86 -7.77 -8.93
C SER A 189 11.73 -8.91 -7.94
N PHE A 190 12.03 -10.15 -8.34
CA PHE A 190 12.04 -11.30 -7.45
C PHE A 190 13.02 -11.11 -6.28
N VAL A 191 14.26 -10.68 -6.56
CA VAL A 191 15.25 -10.36 -5.51
C VAL A 191 14.77 -9.21 -4.62
N SER A 192 14.16 -8.18 -5.22
CA SER A 192 13.60 -7.04 -4.48
C SER A 192 12.51 -7.46 -3.49
N ALA A 193 11.76 -8.55 -3.75
CA ALA A 193 10.81 -9.09 -2.78
C ALA A 193 11.50 -9.59 -1.50
N PHE A 194 12.63 -10.28 -1.63
CA PHE A 194 13.39 -10.78 -0.47
C PHE A 194 14.06 -9.65 0.31
N ILE A 195 14.58 -8.64 -0.40
CA ILE A 195 15.12 -7.43 0.24
C ILE A 195 14.01 -6.72 1.03
N SER A 196 12.82 -6.61 0.42
CA SER A 196 11.64 -6.02 1.05
C SER A 196 11.15 -6.79 2.28
N ALA A 197 11.33 -8.10 2.32
CA ALA A 197 11.02 -8.87 3.52
C ALA A 197 11.81 -8.39 4.74
N VAL A 198 13.06 -7.95 4.54
CA VAL A 198 13.95 -7.50 5.62
C VAL A 198 13.80 -6.00 5.89
N LEU A 199 13.87 -5.17 4.85
CA LEU A 199 13.88 -3.71 4.98
C LEU A 199 12.49 -3.08 5.00
N GLY A 200 11.49 -3.83 4.52
CA GLY A 200 10.12 -3.39 4.34
C GLY A 200 9.80 -2.88 2.94
N ASN A 201 8.51 -2.83 2.62
CA ASN A 201 7.98 -2.42 1.33
C ASN A 201 8.38 -0.99 0.96
N VAL A 202 8.24 -0.07 1.91
CA VAL A 202 8.50 1.36 1.71
C VAL A 202 9.95 1.66 1.34
N PRO A 203 10.97 1.29 2.17
CA PRO A 203 12.35 1.62 1.85
C PRO A 203 12.82 0.95 0.57
N THR A 204 12.39 -0.29 0.34
CA THR A 204 12.82 -1.08 -0.82
C THR A 204 12.26 -0.50 -2.12
N LEU A 205 10.99 -0.07 -2.13
CA LEU A 205 10.43 0.57 -3.31
C LEU A 205 11.05 1.95 -3.56
N LEU A 206 11.29 2.75 -2.51
CA LEU A 206 11.98 4.04 -2.66
C LEU A 206 13.43 3.87 -3.16
N ALA A 207 14.14 2.86 -2.67
CA ALA A 207 15.45 2.48 -3.18
C ALA A 207 15.37 2.08 -4.66
N GLY A 208 14.41 1.23 -5.03
CA GLY A 208 14.20 0.82 -6.42
C GLY A 208 13.90 2.02 -7.34
N VAL A 209 12.97 2.88 -6.96
CA VAL A 209 12.66 4.11 -7.71
C VAL A 209 13.90 4.99 -7.85
N SER A 210 14.65 5.24 -6.76
CA SER A 210 15.85 6.06 -6.85
C SER A 210 16.98 5.43 -7.68
N VAL A 211 17.09 4.09 -7.71
CA VAL A 211 18.09 3.38 -8.52
C VAL A 211 17.70 3.36 -9.99
N PHE A 212 16.45 3.03 -10.33
CA PHE A 212 16.03 2.79 -11.71
C PHE A 212 15.41 4.02 -12.40
N ASN A 213 14.94 5.02 -11.64
CA ASN A 213 14.42 6.29 -12.18
C ASN A 213 15.55 7.32 -12.42
N GLN A 214 16.50 6.98 -13.29
CA GLN A 214 17.66 7.81 -13.62
C GLN A 214 17.47 8.53 -14.98
N PRO A 215 18.04 9.73 -15.18
CA PRO A 215 17.87 10.51 -16.41
C PRO A 215 18.43 9.83 -17.68
N GLU A 216 19.31 8.84 -17.53
CA GLU A 216 19.83 8.01 -18.65
C GLU A 216 18.87 6.88 -19.07
N GLN A 217 17.59 6.99 -18.70
CA GLN A 217 16.55 5.98 -18.93
C GLN A 217 16.43 5.49 -20.37
N LEU A 218 16.77 6.33 -21.35
CA LEU A 218 16.71 6.04 -22.78
C LEU A 218 17.61 4.87 -23.22
N ALA A 219 18.57 4.45 -22.40
CA ALA A 219 19.41 3.28 -22.66
C ALA A 219 18.85 1.97 -22.07
N PHE A 220 17.75 2.01 -21.32
CA PHE A 220 17.14 0.83 -20.72
C PHE A 220 16.20 0.10 -21.69
N PRO A 221 15.93 -1.19 -21.46
CA PRO A 221 14.85 -1.88 -22.14
C PRO A 221 13.52 -1.14 -21.95
N ASP A 222 12.68 -1.07 -22.99
CA ASP A 222 11.39 -0.35 -22.95
C ASP A 222 10.52 -0.73 -21.74
N SER A 223 10.63 -1.99 -21.29
CA SER A 223 9.96 -2.49 -20.08
C SER A 223 10.27 -1.75 -18.78
N MET A 224 11.39 -1.02 -18.69
CA MET A 224 11.82 -0.25 -17.52
C MET A 224 11.53 1.26 -17.64
N LEU A 225 11.05 1.71 -18.81
CA LEU A 225 10.63 3.09 -19.00
C LEU A 225 9.32 3.39 -18.24
N ALA A 226 8.90 4.66 -18.23
CA ALA A 226 7.61 5.05 -17.66
C ALA A 226 6.46 4.26 -18.33
N GLU A 227 5.47 3.86 -17.54
CA GLU A 227 4.37 2.97 -17.96
C GLU A 227 4.83 1.56 -18.41
N GLY A 228 6.12 1.23 -18.25
CA GLY A 228 6.66 -0.09 -18.54
C GLY A 228 6.27 -1.16 -17.52
N GLN A 229 6.44 -2.42 -17.92
CA GLN A 229 6.11 -3.63 -17.14
C GLN A 229 6.86 -3.74 -15.80
N PHE A 230 8.01 -3.08 -15.67
CA PHE A 230 8.86 -3.13 -14.48
C PHE A 230 8.20 -2.50 -13.24
N TRP A 231 7.50 -1.38 -13.37
CA TRP A 231 6.98 -0.65 -12.20
C TRP A 231 5.85 -1.39 -11.48
N PRO A 232 4.84 -1.97 -12.17
CA PRO A 232 3.85 -2.83 -11.53
C PRO A 232 4.48 -4.07 -10.89
N LEU A 233 5.49 -4.66 -11.53
CA LEU A 233 6.21 -5.84 -11.06
C LEU A 233 7.01 -5.54 -9.77
N LEU A 234 7.75 -4.42 -9.75
CA LEU A 234 8.46 -3.93 -8.57
C LEU A 234 7.51 -3.59 -7.43
N SER A 235 6.38 -2.93 -7.72
CA SER A 235 5.33 -2.63 -6.74
C SER A 235 4.77 -3.91 -6.10
N TYR A 236 4.37 -4.88 -6.93
CA TYR A 236 3.89 -6.17 -6.47
C TYR A 236 4.94 -6.89 -5.60
N ALA A 237 6.18 -6.98 -6.09
CA ALA A 237 7.25 -7.68 -5.42
C ALA A 237 7.63 -7.07 -4.07
N THR A 238 7.78 -5.75 -4.02
CA THR A 238 8.10 -5.06 -2.77
C THR A 238 6.96 -5.14 -1.76
N ALA A 239 5.71 -5.00 -2.18
CA ALA A 239 4.59 -5.05 -1.26
C ALA A 239 4.34 -6.45 -0.67
N PHE A 240 4.37 -7.50 -1.50
CA PHE A 240 4.25 -8.88 -1.01
C PHE A 240 5.50 -9.35 -0.25
N GLY A 241 6.68 -8.92 -0.70
CA GLY A 241 7.96 -9.14 -0.01
C GLY A 241 7.92 -8.68 1.44
N GLY A 242 7.45 -7.45 1.68
CA GLY A 242 7.31 -6.90 3.04
C GLY A 242 6.34 -7.68 3.94
N SER A 243 5.45 -8.49 3.37
CA SER A 243 4.53 -9.36 4.11
C SER A 243 5.10 -10.77 4.39
N MET A 244 6.20 -11.14 3.73
CA MET A 244 6.85 -12.45 3.93
C MET A 244 7.39 -12.60 5.35
N LEU A 245 8.00 -11.54 5.89
CA LEU A 245 8.40 -11.45 7.29
C LEU A 245 7.47 -10.47 8.00
N SER A 246 6.99 -10.84 9.19
CA SER A 246 6.08 -9.97 9.95
C SER A 246 6.72 -8.67 10.46
N THR A 247 8.04 -8.50 10.31
CA THR A 247 8.76 -7.25 10.58
C THR A 247 8.79 -6.29 9.39
N GLY A 248 8.52 -6.77 8.17
CA GLY A 248 8.64 -5.98 6.94
C GLY A 248 7.50 -4.97 6.71
N THR A 249 6.42 -5.03 7.49
CA THR A 249 5.33 -4.04 7.40
C THR A 249 4.84 -3.59 8.77
N ILE A 250 4.34 -2.35 8.84
CA ILE A 250 3.70 -1.80 10.05
C ILE A 250 2.55 -2.70 10.50
N ALA A 251 1.78 -3.23 9.55
CA ALA A 251 0.66 -4.11 9.82
C ALA A 251 1.13 -5.44 10.46
N GLY A 252 2.26 -6.00 10.01
CA GLY A 252 2.89 -7.16 10.65
C GLY A 252 3.43 -6.86 12.06
N ILE A 253 4.07 -5.71 12.27
CA ILE A 253 4.54 -5.30 13.62
C ILE A 253 3.36 -5.12 14.57
N LEU A 254 2.25 -4.57 14.08
CA LEU A 254 1.02 -4.39 14.85
C LEU A 254 0.42 -5.75 15.25
N LEU A 255 0.42 -6.74 14.36
CA LEU A 255 0.00 -8.11 14.68
C LEU A 255 0.76 -8.67 15.89
N MET A 256 2.09 -8.56 15.86
CA MET A 256 2.95 -9.09 16.91
C MET A 256 2.68 -8.38 18.24
N ARG A 257 2.48 -7.06 18.21
CA ARG A 257 2.23 -6.27 19.42
C ARG A 257 0.84 -6.48 20.02
N MET A 258 -0.20 -6.57 19.19
CA MET A 258 -1.58 -6.67 19.65
C MET A 258 -1.95 -8.10 20.06
N GLU A 259 -1.53 -9.09 19.26
CA GLU A 259 -1.94 -10.48 19.43
C GLU A 259 -0.86 -11.33 20.14
N GLY A 260 0.29 -10.74 20.47
CA GLY A 260 1.39 -11.44 21.14
C GLY A 260 2.05 -12.53 20.29
N VAL A 261 1.88 -12.48 18.97
CA VAL A 261 2.44 -13.49 18.05
C VAL A 261 3.97 -13.34 17.98
N SER A 262 4.69 -14.43 18.25
CA SER A 262 6.15 -14.43 18.14
C SER A 262 6.64 -14.46 16.70
N PHE A 263 7.80 -13.84 16.45
CA PHE A 263 8.44 -13.85 15.13
C PHE A 263 8.70 -15.26 14.60
N SER A 264 9.24 -16.14 15.45
CA SER A 264 9.51 -17.53 15.06
C SER A 264 8.25 -18.29 14.69
N TRP A 265 7.12 -18.02 15.35
CA TRP A 265 5.86 -18.66 15.01
C TRP A 265 5.36 -18.21 13.65
N TYR A 266 5.39 -16.89 13.38
CA TYR A 266 4.99 -16.33 12.09
C TYR A 266 5.86 -16.88 10.96
N PHE A 267 7.18 -16.89 11.17
CA PHE A 267 8.16 -17.39 10.21
C PHE A 267 7.91 -18.86 9.83
N ARG A 268 7.54 -19.68 10.81
CA ARG A 268 7.32 -21.11 10.56
C ARG A 268 5.95 -21.41 9.95
N HIS A 269 4.89 -20.68 10.32
CA HIS A 269 3.51 -21.06 9.98
C HIS A 269 2.84 -20.16 8.94
N VAL A 270 3.29 -18.91 8.77
CA VAL A 270 2.67 -17.92 7.89
C VAL A 270 3.56 -17.62 6.70
N THR A 271 4.86 -17.38 6.91
CA THR A 271 5.82 -17.04 5.84
C THR A 271 5.79 -18.03 4.64
N PRO A 272 5.76 -19.37 4.83
CA PRO A 272 5.70 -20.28 3.68
C PRO A 272 4.44 -20.11 2.83
N LYS A 273 3.31 -19.77 3.47
CA LYS A 273 2.02 -19.54 2.80
C LYS A 273 2.03 -18.23 2.04
N VAL A 274 2.65 -17.20 2.62
CA VAL A 274 2.85 -15.90 1.95
C VAL A 274 3.79 -16.05 0.75
N ILE A 275 4.87 -16.81 0.88
CA ILE A 275 5.79 -17.11 -0.23
C ILE A 275 5.07 -17.89 -1.34
N ALA A 276 4.25 -18.89 -0.99
CA ALA A 276 3.47 -19.63 -1.97
C ALA A 276 2.49 -18.71 -2.74
N GLY A 277 1.79 -17.82 -2.03
CA GLY A 277 0.88 -16.88 -2.70
C GLY A 277 1.60 -15.81 -3.50
N PHE A 278 2.75 -15.31 -3.02
CA PHE A 278 3.63 -14.46 -3.82
C PHE A 278 4.05 -15.16 -5.11
N GLY A 279 4.47 -16.43 -5.05
CA GLY A 279 4.85 -17.20 -6.23
C GLY A 279 3.71 -17.32 -7.24
N VAL A 280 2.50 -17.64 -6.78
CA VAL A 280 1.32 -17.75 -7.67
C VAL A 280 0.97 -16.41 -8.30
N GLY A 281 0.88 -15.32 -7.52
CA GLY A 281 0.57 -14.02 -8.10
C GLY A 281 1.68 -13.49 -9.00
N PHE A 282 2.95 -13.73 -8.67
CA PHE A 282 4.08 -13.38 -9.52
C PHE A 282 3.99 -14.11 -10.87
N LEU A 283 3.71 -15.42 -10.88
CA LEU A 283 3.51 -16.18 -12.12
C LEU A 283 2.32 -15.65 -12.94
N VAL A 284 1.20 -15.35 -12.30
CA VAL A 284 0.03 -14.76 -12.98
C VAL A 284 0.38 -13.41 -13.59
N LEU A 285 1.15 -12.59 -12.88
CA LEU A 285 1.59 -11.29 -13.38
C LEU A 285 2.53 -11.42 -14.57
N VAL A 286 3.50 -12.34 -14.51
CA VAL A 286 4.36 -12.67 -15.66
C VAL A 286 3.54 -13.13 -16.86
N LEU A 287 2.54 -13.99 -16.65
CA LEU A 287 1.67 -14.47 -17.73
C LEU A 287 0.85 -13.34 -18.37
N ILE A 288 0.31 -12.42 -17.57
CA ILE A 288 -0.43 -11.25 -18.07
C ILE A 288 0.51 -10.37 -18.91
N GLN A 289 1.72 -10.09 -18.41
CA GLN A 289 2.70 -9.26 -19.09
C GLN A 289 3.24 -9.91 -20.38
N TRP A 290 3.32 -11.23 -20.44
CA TRP A 290 3.67 -11.98 -21.66
C TRP A 290 2.56 -12.00 -22.71
N SER A 291 1.31 -11.74 -22.32
CA SER A 291 0.14 -11.77 -23.21
C SER A 291 -0.21 -10.41 -23.84
N LEU A 292 0.43 -9.34 -23.38
CA LEU A 292 0.29 -7.95 -23.84
C LEU A 292 1.41 -7.62 -24.84
#